data_AF-A0A3N5P5W9-F1
#
_entry.id   AF-A0A3N5P5W9-F1
#
_cell.length_a   1.000
_cell.length_b   1.000
_cell.length_c   1.000
_cell.angle_alpha   90.00
_cell.angle_beta   90.00
_cell.angle_gamma   90.00
#
_symmetry.space_group_name_H-M   'P 1'
#
loop_
_entity.id
_entity.type
_entity.pdbx_description
1 polymer ?
#
loop_
_entity_poly.entity_id
_entity_poly.type
_entity_poly.pdbx_seq_one_letter_code
_entity_poly.pdbx_strand_id
1 'polypeptide(L)'
;MAIASRLFAWLGAREAGTLAALLLAAAGVWMFVELADEVLEGETTSADDRLLLALRVPNDTSDPVGPSWVEDIARDVTGLGGAGVLTLLTLASAGFLVIQRSTHLAAYLLAAVASGTIVSTVLKLGFDRPRPDLVPHGQIV
;
A
#
# COMPACT_ATOMS: atom_id res chain seq x y z
N MET A 1 37.70 -26.81 -14.29
CA MET A 1 36.68 -25.90 -14.88
C MET A 1 35.23 -26.25 -14.51
N ALA A 2 34.86 -27.53 -14.32
CA ALA A 2 33.48 -27.94 -13.99
C ALA A 2 33.04 -27.77 -12.51
N ILE A 3 33.97 -27.56 -11.59
CA ILE A 3 33.66 -27.39 -10.14
C ILE A 3 33.22 -25.96 -9.84
N ALA A 4 33.83 -24.96 -10.48
CA ALA A 4 33.49 -23.54 -10.31
C ALA A 4 32.09 -23.21 -10.87
N SER A 5 31.74 -23.74 -12.05
CA SER A 5 30.41 -23.53 -12.64
C SER A 5 29.29 -24.20 -11.83
N ARG A 6 29.57 -25.33 -11.19
CA ARG A 6 28.64 -26.00 -10.27
C ARG A 6 28.47 -25.25 -8.94
N LEU A 7 29.53 -24.59 -8.45
CA LEU A 7 29.46 -23.72 -7.28
C LEU A 7 28.64 -22.45 -7.55
N PHE A 8 28.85 -21.80 -8.70
CA PHE A 8 28.11 -20.61 -9.12
C PHE A 8 26.63 -20.90 -9.43
N ALA A 9 26.32 -22.06 -10.02
CA ALA A 9 24.92 -22.48 -10.23
C ALA A 9 24.21 -22.85 -8.91
N TRP A 10 24.94 -23.42 -7.95
CA TRP A 10 24.41 -23.81 -6.63
C TRP A 10 24.23 -22.61 -5.69
N LEU A 11 25.12 -21.62 -5.72
CA LEU A 11 24.97 -20.31 -5.05
C LEU A 11 23.85 -19.49 -5.73
N GLY A 12 23.85 -19.40 -7.06
CA GLY A 12 22.88 -18.62 -7.83
C GLY A 12 21.42 -19.07 -7.66
N ALA A 13 21.14 -20.34 -7.42
CA ALA A 13 19.76 -20.82 -7.23
C ALA A 13 19.13 -20.44 -5.87
N ARG A 14 19.94 -20.25 -4.81
CA ARG A 14 19.49 -19.75 -3.50
C ARG A 14 19.67 -18.24 -3.35
N GLU A 15 20.69 -17.66 -3.98
CA GLU A 15 20.95 -16.22 -3.99
C GLU A 15 20.05 -15.46 -4.96
N ALA A 16 19.58 -16.05 -6.06
CA ALA A 16 18.70 -15.35 -7.01
C ALA A 16 17.41 -14.87 -6.34
N GLY A 17 16.83 -15.65 -5.41
CA GLY A 17 15.64 -15.22 -4.66
C GLY A 17 15.93 -14.02 -3.75
N THR A 18 17.05 -14.04 -3.03
CA THR A 18 17.48 -12.93 -2.17
C THR A 18 17.85 -11.70 -2.99
N LEU A 19 18.61 -11.87 -4.07
CA LEU A 19 18.98 -10.79 -5.00
C LEU A 19 17.75 -10.21 -5.68
N ALA A 20 16.78 -11.04 -6.08
CA ALA A 20 15.51 -10.58 -6.63
C ALA A 20 14.71 -9.80 -5.59
N ALA A 21 14.64 -10.28 -4.34
CA ALA A 21 13.96 -9.56 -3.26
C ALA A 21 14.60 -8.19 -2.98
N LEU A 22 15.94 -8.12 -2.93
CA LEU A 22 16.69 -6.87 -2.77
C LEU A 22 16.48 -5.93 -3.97
N LEU A 23 16.53 -6.46 -5.19
CA LEU A 23 16.30 -5.71 -6.41
C LEU A 23 14.88 -5.14 -6.45
N LEU A 24 13.88 -5.94 -6.09
CA LEU A 24 12.47 -5.49 -6.01
C LEU A 24 12.28 -4.42 -4.94
N ALA A 25 12.92 -4.57 -3.77
CA ALA A 25 12.87 -3.54 -2.73
C ALA A 25 13.52 -2.24 -3.20
N ALA A 26 14.71 -2.31 -3.79
CA ALA A 26 15.42 -1.14 -4.32
C ALA A 26 14.64 -0.47 -5.46
N ALA A 27 14.11 -1.25 -6.40
CA ALA A 27 13.29 -0.75 -7.49
C ALA A 27 12.00 -0.12 -6.99
N GLY A 28 11.35 -0.69 -5.97
CA GLY A 28 10.16 -0.12 -5.34
C GLY A 28 10.43 1.21 -4.65
N VAL A 29 11.55 1.33 -3.93
CA VAL A 29 11.98 2.60 -3.32
C VAL A 29 12.30 3.64 -4.40
N TRP A 30 13.05 3.26 -5.43
CA TRP A 30 13.39 4.16 -6.53
C TRP A 30 12.14 4.65 -7.28
N MET A 31 11.22 3.74 -7.62
CA MET A 31 9.94 4.07 -8.27
C MET A 31 9.08 4.98 -7.39
N PHE A 32 9.07 4.77 -6.07
CA PHE A 32 8.36 5.64 -5.15
C PHE A 32 8.95 7.05 -5.13
N VAL A 33 10.28 7.19 -5.13
CA VAL A 33 10.95 8.50 -5.15
C VAL A 33 10.66 9.24 -6.44
N GLU A 34 10.78 8.59 -7.59
CA GLU A 34 10.47 9.18 -8.90
C GLU A 34 9.02 9.64 -8.97
N LEU A 35 8.08 8.79 -8.55
CA LEU A 35 6.66 9.13 -8.52
C LEU A 35 6.38 10.28 -7.55
N ALA A 36 7.06 10.33 -6.42
CA ALA A 36 6.90 11.42 -5.46
C ALA A 36 7.38 12.76 -6.04
N ASP A 37 8.47 12.75 -6.81
CA ASP A 37 9.00 13.94 -7.50
C ASP A 37 7.97 14.48 -8.51
N GLU A 38 7.49 13.63 -9.41
CA GLU A 38 6.45 13.97 -10.40
C GLU A 38 5.17 14.53 -9.74
N VAL A 39 4.73 13.92 -8.63
CA VAL A 39 3.54 14.38 -7.87
C VAL A 39 3.78 15.74 -7.23
N LEU A 40 5.01 16.04 -6.78
CA LEU A 40 5.37 17.34 -6.21
C LEU A 40 5.51 18.42 -7.27
N GLU A 41 6.03 18.08 -8.45
CA GLU A 41 6.07 18.96 -9.62
C GLU A 41 4.66 19.25 -10.16
N GLY A 42 3.69 18.40 -9.82
CA GLY A 42 2.28 18.56 -10.15
C GLY A 42 1.91 18.05 -11.53
N GLU A 43 2.85 17.38 -12.22
CA GLU A 43 2.66 16.82 -13.55
C GLU A 43 1.59 15.71 -13.55
N THR A 44 1.41 14.99 -12.44
CA THR A 44 0.35 13.98 -12.29
C THR A 44 -1.05 14.57 -12.12
N THR A 45 -1.20 15.85 -11.77
CA THR A 45 -2.49 16.44 -11.37
C THR A 45 -3.56 16.28 -12.46
N SER A 46 -3.21 16.54 -13.72
CA SER A 46 -4.18 16.39 -14.80
C SER A 46 -4.64 14.95 -15.00
N ALA A 47 -3.77 13.97 -14.74
CA ALA A 47 -4.13 12.56 -14.83
C ALA A 47 -5.01 12.13 -13.65
N ASP A 48 -4.65 12.55 -12.43
CA ASP A 48 -5.40 12.33 -11.19
C ASP A 48 -6.83 12.88 -11.33
N ASP A 49 -6.98 14.13 -11.79
CA ASP A 49 -8.27 14.81 -11.95
C ASP A 49 -9.16 14.08 -12.96
N ARG A 50 -8.59 13.66 -14.10
CA ARG A 50 -9.31 12.89 -15.12
C ARG A 50 -9.78 11.55 -14.56
N LEU A 51 -8.96 10.88 -13.78
CA LEU A 51 -9.31 9.61 -13.16
C LEU A 51 -10.43 9.79 -12.12
N LEU A 52 -10.33 10.81 -11.26
CA LEU A 52 -11.35 11.11 -10.26
C LEU A 52 -12.69 11.46 -10.93
N LEU A 53 -12.67 12.29 -11.96
CA LEU A 53 -13.88 12.69 -12.70
C LEU A 53 -14.45 11.56 -13.55
N ALA A 54 -13.63 10.61 -14.01
CA ALA A 54 -14.11 9.41 -14.70
C ALA A 54 -14.96 8.50 -13.80
N LEU A 55 -14.81 8.62 -12.48
CA LEU A 55 -15.62 7.92 -11.48
C LEU A 55 -16.82 8.75 -11.00
N ARG A 56 -17.13 9.87 -11.66
CA ARG A 56 -18.26 10.76 -11.33
C ARG A 56 -19.24 10.91 -12.48
N VAL A 57 -20.48 11.19 -12.13
CA VAL A 57 -21.52 11.50 -13.12
C VAL A 57 -21.20 12.85 -13.80
N PRO A 58 -21.31 12.95 -15.13
CA PRO A 58 -21.12 14.22 -15.82
C PRO A 58 -22.09 15.28 -15.29
N ASN A 59 -21.56 16.43 -14.86
CA ASN A 59 -22.26 17.56 -14.24
C ASN A 59 -22.69 17.39 -12.77
N ASP A 60 -22.37 16.27 -12.11
CA ASP A 60 -22.51 16.10 -10.66
C ASP A 60 -21.29 15.37 -10.09
N THR A 61 -20.32 16.14 -9.59
CA THR A 61 -19.08 15.58 -9.02
C THR A 61 -19.28 14.96 -7.63
N SER A 62 -20.47 15.11 -7.03
CA SER A 62 -20.82 14.47 -5.77
C SER A 62 -21.32 13.04 -5.96
N ASP A 63 -21.82 12.70 -7.15
CA ASP A 63 -22.43 11.41 -7.45
C ASP A 63 -21.42 10.45 -8.12
N PRO A 64 -21.08 9.31 -7.48
CA PRO A 64 -20.25 8.28 -8.09
C PRO A 64 -20.96 7.61 -9.28
N VAL A 65 -20.18 7.15 -10.27
CA VAL A 65 -20.77 6.37 -11.36
C VAL A 65 -21.15 4.97 -10.89
N GLY A 66 -22.43 4.62 -11.00
CA GLY A 66 -22.93 3.26 -10.83
C GLY A 66 -24.31 3.20 -10.17
N PRO A 67 -24.90 2.01 -10.04
CA PRO A 67 -26.05 1.82 -9.16
C PRO A 67 -25.63 1.88 -7.68
N SER A 68 -26.53 2.29 -6.79
CA SER A 68 -26.25 2.48 -5.36
C SER A 68 -25.65 1.26 -4.64
N TRP A 69 -26.01 0.04 -5.04
CA TRP A 69 -25.45 -1.18 -4.44
C TRP A 69 -23.95 -1.33 -4.70
N VAL A 70 -23.43 -0.79 -5.81
CA VAL A 70 -21.98 -0.81 -6.11
C VAL A 70 -21.25 0.15 -5.17
N GLU A 71 -21.83 1.30 -4.89
CA GLU A 71 -21.27 2.29 -3.96
C GLU A 71 -21.22 1.76 -2.53
N ASP A 72 -22.30 1.11 -2.09
CA ASP A 72 -22.36 0.47 -0.77
C ASP A 72 -21.28 -0.59 -0.62
N ILE A 73 -21.12 -1.47 -1.63
CA ILE A 73 -20.05 -2.48 -1.62
C ILE A 73 -18.67 -1.81 -1.61
N ALA A 74 -18.45 -0.78 -2.43
CA ALA A 74 -17.17 -0.08 -2.46
C ALA A 74 -16.85 0.58 -1.10
N ARG A 75 -17.85 1.15 -0.44
CA ARG A 75 -17.74 1.72 0.91
C ARG A 75 -17.40 0.64 1.94
N ASP A 76 -18.11 -0.49 1.93
CA ASP A 76 -17.89 -1.56 2.90
C ASP A 76 -16.51 -2.22 2.72
N VAL A 77 -16.12 -2.48 1.46
CA VAL A 77 -14.81 -3.04 1.12
C VAL A 77 -13.68 -2.09 1.53
N THR A 78 -13.82 -0.79 1.27
CA THR A 78 -12.82 0.20 1.72
C THR A 78 -12.82 0.38 3.25
N GLY A 79 -13.96 0.14 3.90
CA GLY A 79 -14.09 0.07 5.35
C GLY A 79 -13.23 -1.02 6.00
N LEU A 80 -12.96 -2.14 5.30
CA LEU A 80 -12.05 -3.19 5.76
C LEU A 80 -10.60 -2.68 5.94
N GLY A 81 -10.21 -1.63 5.21
CA GLY A 81 -8.93 -0.96 5.35
C GLY A 81 -8.87 0.05 6.50
N GLY A 82 -9.95 0.22 7.26
CA GLY A 82 -10.00 1.13 8.39
C GLY A 82 -9.04 0.74 9.52
N ALA A 83 -8.47 1.74 10.20
CA ALA A 83 -7.48 1.52 11.26
C ALA A 83 -7.99 0.60 12.39
N GLY A 84 -9.27 0.71 12.76
CA GLY A 84 -9.89 -0.18 13.75
C GLY A 84 -9.93 -1.65 13.30
N VAL A 85 -10.40 -1.90 12.08
CA VAL A 85 -10.50 -3.26 11.50
C VAL A 85 -9.10 -3.87 11.34
N LEU A 86 -8.16 -3.13 10.76
CA LEU A 86 -6.79 -3.60 10.56
C LEU A 86 -6.07 -3.87 11.90
N THR A 87 -6.31 -3.05 12.93
CA THR A 87 -5.75 -3.29 14.27
C THR A 87 -6.29 -4.58 14.87
N LEU A 88 -7.62 -4.78 14.84
CA LEU A 88 -8.24 -6.00 15.35
C LEU A 88 -7.75 -7.24 14.59
N LEU A 89 -7.68 -7.17 13.27
CA LEU A 89 -7.19 -8.27 12.44
C LEU A 89 -5.73 -8.60 12.76
N THR A 90 -4.87 -7.57 12.87
CA THR A 90 -3.46 -7.74 13.22
C THR A 90 -3.31 -8.41 14.59
N LEU A 91 -4.05 -7.96 15.60
CA LEU A 91 -4.01 -8.54 16.94
C LEU A 91 -4.57 -9.96 16.98
N ALA A 92 -5.66 -10.23 16.26
CA ALA A 92 -6.24 -11.57 16.15
C ALA A 92 -5.26 -12.54 15.48
N SER A 93 -4.63 -12.15 14.37
CA SER A 93 -3.60 -12.95 13.70
C SER A 93 -2.37 -13.17 14.57
N ALA A 94 -1.88 -12.12 15.26
CA ALA A 94 -0.77 -12.25 16.20
C ALA A 94 -1.11 -13.19 17.36
N GLY A 95 -2.30 -13.06 17.95
CA GLY A 95 -2.80 -13.93 19.00
C GLY A 95 -2.90 -15.40 18.54
N PHE A 96 -3.42 -15.63 17.33
CA PHE A 96 -3.46 -16.96 16.72
C PHE A 96 -2.07 -17.57 16.55
N LEU A 97 -1.08 -16.79 16.09
CA LEU A 97 0.30 -17.24 15.96
C LEU A 97 0.95 -17.56 17.32
N VAL A 98 0.64 -16.78 18.36
CA VAL A 98 1.08 -17.07 19.74
C VAL A 98 0.47 -18.37 20.26
N ILE A 99 -0.82 -18.62 20.01
CA ILE A 99 -1.49 -19.88 20.40
C ILE A 99 -0.84 -21.08 19.70
N GLN A 100 -0.46 -20.92 18.43
CA GLN A 100 0.31 -21.93 17.68
C GLN A 100 1.79 -22.05 18.11
N ARG A 101 2.22 -21.32 19.14
CA ARG A 101 3.61 -21.23 19.63
C ARG A 101 4.60 -20.68 18.60
N SER A 102 4.12 -20.02 17.56
CA SER A 102 4.94 -19.34 16.54
C SER A 102 5.16 -17.87 16.91
N THR A 103 5.77 -17.64 18.08
CA THR A 103 5.98 -16.29 18.63
C THR A 103 6.88 -15.41 17.76
N HIS A 104 7.82 -16.02 17.04
CA HIS A 104 8.70 -15.30 16.10
C HIS A 104 7.90 -14.70 14.92
N LEU A 105 6.94 -15.44 14.36
CA LEU A 105 6.07 -14.92 13.31
C LEU A 105 5.12 -13.84 13.84
N ALA A 106 4.61 -14.01 15.06
CA ALA A 106 3.78 -12.99 15.70
C ALA A 106 4.56 -11.68 15.88
N ALA A 107 5.80 -11.76 16.39
CA ALA A 107 6.67 -10.60 16.56
C ALA A 107 7.02 -9.95 15.22
N TYR A 108 7.32 -10.76 14.19
CA TYR A 108 7.56 -10.28 12.83
C TYR A 108 6.36 -9.52 12.26
N LEU A 109 5.15 -10.09 12.37
CA LEU A 109 3.91 -9.47 11.92
C LEU A 109 3.69 -8.11 12.58
N LEU A 110 3.82 -8.05 13.91
CA LEU A 110 3.65 -6.81 14.67
C LEU A 110 4.70 -5.76 14.30
N ALA A 111 5.96 -6.16 14.15
CA ALA A 111 7.04 -5.26 13.73
C ALA A 111 6.79 -4.72 12.31
N ALA A 112 6.34 -5.56 11.39
CA ALA A 112 6.01 -5.15 10.02
C ALA A 112 4.87 -4.12 9.98
N VAL A 113 3.76 -4.39 10.69
CA VAL A 113 2.62 -3.46 10.76
C VAL A 113 2.99 -2.15 11.46
N ALA A 114 3.72 -2.22 12.57
CA ALA A 114 4.15 -1.04 13.31
C ALA A 114 5.10 -0.16 12.48
N SER A 115 6.12 -0.75 11.87
CA SER A 115 7.07 -0.02 11.02
C SER A 115 6.39 0.58 9.79
N GLY A 116 5.52 -0.16 9.10
CA GLY A 116 4.73 0.38 7.98
C GLY A 116 3.84 1.55 8.39
N THR A 117 3.20 1.47 9.57
CA THR A 117 2.38 2.57 10.12
C THR A 117 3.21 3.81 10.42
N ILE A 118 4.38 3.63 11.04
CA ILE A 118 5.31 4.72 11.36
C ILE A 118 5.81 5.38 10.07
N VAL A 119 6.33 4.59 9.12
CA VAL A 119 6.84 5.12 7.84
C VAL A 119 5.74 5.86 7.09
N SER A 120 4.54 5.28 6.97
CA SER A 120 3.40 5.95 6.31
C SER A 120 3.03 7.26 6.97
N THR A 121 3.01 7.31 8.31
CA THR A 121 2.66 8.51 9.06
C THR A 121 3.73 9.59 8.91
N VAL A 122 5.01 9.23 9.03
CA VAL A 122 6.13 10.16 8.87
C VAL A 122 6.16 10.72 7.45
N LEU A 123 5.97 9.89 6.43
CA LEU A 123 5.91 10.34 5.04
C LEU A 123 4.74 11.31 4.81
N LYS A 124 3.55 11.00 5.35
CA LYS A 124 2.39 11.91 5.26
C LYS A 124 2.66 13.26 5.92
N LEU A 125 3.29 13.28 7.09
CA LEU A 125 3.68 14.51 7.78
C LEU A 125 4.78 15.27 7.04
N GLY A 126 5.68 14.57 6.36
CA GLY A 126 6.78 15.17 5.60
C GLY A 126 6.33 15.82 4.29
N PHE A 127 5.45 15.16 3.53
CA PHE A 127 4.95 15.69 2.26
C PHE A 127 3.82 16.70 2.42
N ASP A 128 2.95 16.52 3.42
CA ASP A 128 1.81 17.41 3.74
C ASP A 128 0.99 17.85 2.52
N ARG A 129 0.83 16.95 1.53
CA ARG A 129 0.12 17.26 0.28
C ARG A 129 -1.36 17.52 0.58
N PRO A 130 -1.94 18.65 0.12
CA PRO A 130 -3.36 18.91 0.27
C PRO A 130 -4.20 17.91 -0.51
N ARG A 131 -5.37 17.56 0.03
CA ARG A 131 -6.33 16.74 -0.70
C ARG A 131 -6.98 17.58 -1.80
N PRO A 132 -7.23 17.02 -3.00
CA PRO A 132 -7.97 17.74 -4.03
C PRO A 132 -9.41 18.05 -3.58
N ASP A 133 -9.89 19.26 -3.85
CA ASP A 133 -11.26 19.70 -3.51
C ASP A 133 -12.29 19.44 -4.64
N LEU A 134 -11.94 18.60 -5.62
CA LEU A 134 -12.73 18.35 -6.84
C LEU A 134 -14.04 17.59 -6.63
N VAL A 135 -14.07 16.71 -5.62
CA VAL A 135 -15.26 15.95 -5.22
C VAL A 135 -15.44 16.10 -3.70
N PRO A 136 -16.62 15.83 -3.15
CA PRO A 136 -16.79 15.82 -1.69
C PRO A 136 -16.00 14.67 -1.06
N HIS A 137 -15.16 14.96 -0.05
CA HIS A 137 -14.29 13.96 0.61
C HIS A 137 -14.43 13.90 2.15
N GLY A 138 -15.40 14.62 2.70
CA GLY A 138 -15.65 14.64 4.15
C GLY A 138 -16.47 13.44 4.62
N GLN A 139 -16.22 12.99 5.86
CA GLN A 139 -17.18 12.12 6.55
C GLN A 139 -18.45 12.94 6.80
N ILE A 140 -19.53 12.61 6.08
CA ILE A 140 -20.87 12.98 6.54
C ILE A 140 -21.11 12.10 7.77
N VAL A 141 -20.93 12.69 8.95
CA VAL A 141 -21.42 12.14 10.23
C VAL A 141 -22.83 12.66 10.43
#